data_AF-A0A966DAG4-F1
#
_entry.id   AF-A0A966DAG4-F1
#
_cell.length_a   1.000
_cell.length_b   1.000
_cell.length_c   1.000
_cell.angle_alpha   90.00
_cell.angle_beta   90.00
_cell.angle_gamma   90.00
#
_symmetry.space_group_name_H-M   'P 1'
#
loop_
_entity.id
_entity.type
_entity.pdbx_description
1 polymer ?
#
loop_
_entity_poly.entity_id
_entity_poly.type
_entity_poly.pdbx_seq_one_letter_code
_entity_poly.pdbx_strand_id
1 'polypeptide(L)'
;MNTIFGLLIIAVGSMGQSSSYVPINKIKEWSWENFWLVQGFFAWLVFPLLGALLASSLPELISIYGSAGSAAWQAVGYGVLWGVGGLTFGLSMRYLGIALGQSVALGTCAAFGTLIPAMLTGTDL
;
A
#
# COMPACT_ATOMS: atom_id res chain seq x y z
N MET A 1 25.48 5.64 5.45
CA MET A 1 24.87 6.04 4.16
C MET A 1 24.85 7.57 4.08
N ASN A 2 25.28 8.16 2.97
CA ASN A 2 25.30 9.61 2.79
C ASN A 2 23.86 10.14 2.61
N THR A 3 23.46 11.17 3.37
CA THR A 3 22.10 11.75 3.34
C THR A 3 21.65 12.14 1.93
N ILE A 4 22.57 12.65 1.11
CA ILE A 4 22.31 13.02 -0.29
C ILE A 4 21.92 11.79 -1.12
N PHE A 5 22.61 10.67 -0.93
CA PHE A 5 22.32 9.43 -1.63
C PHE A 5 20.96 8.86 -1.22
N GLY A 6 20.61 8.95 0.07
CA GLY A 6 19.28 8.58 0.57
C GLY A 6 18.16 9.43 -0.06
N LEU A 7 18.35 10.76 -0.11
CA LEU A 7 17.41 11.67 -0.76
C LEU A 7 17.21 11.37 -2.25
N LEU A 8 18.29 11.03 -2.96
CA LEU A 8 18.22 10.65 -4.38
C LEU A 8 17.42 9.37 -4.59
N ILE A 9 17.62 8.34 -3.76
CA ILE A 9 16.84 7.10 -3.84
C ILE A 9 15.36 7.37 -3.60
N ILE A 10 15.02 8.17 -2.58
CA ILE A 10 13.64 8.55 -2.29
C ILE A 10 13.03 9.34 -3.46
N ALA A 11 13.79 10.27 -4.05
CA ALA A 11 13.33 11.06 -5.20
C ALA A 11 13.06 10.19 -6.44
N VAL A 12 13.92 9.20 -6.72
CA VAL A 12 13.71 8.25 -7.83
C VAL A 12 12.49 7.36 -7.54
N GLY A 13 12.35 6.87 -6.32
CA GLY A 13 11.19 6.09 -5.89
C GLY A 13 9.88 6.87 -5.97
N SER A 14 9.88 8.15 -5.57
CA SER A 14 8.69 9.01 -5.63
C SER A 14 8.32 9.38 -7.07
N MET A 15 9.30 9.56 -7.96
CA MET A 15 9.05 9.70 -9.41
C MET A 15 8.40 8.44 -9.99
N GLY A 16 8.88 7.25 -9.63
CA GLY A 16 8.28 5.98 -10.03
C GLY A 16 6.83 5.82 -9.53
N GLN A 17 6.57 6.18 -8.28
CA GLN A 17 5.20 6.15 -7.73
C GLN A 17 4.26 7.19 -8.37
N SER A 18 4.75 8.39 -8.70
CA SER A 18 3.89 9.42 -9.31
C SER A 18 3.57 9.12 -10.77
N SER A 19 4.54 8.54 -11.50
CA SER A 19 4.37 8.20 -12.93
C SER A 19 3.38 7.06 -13.18
N SER A 20 3.10 6.20 -12.21
CA SER A 20 2.07 5.15 -12.32
C SER A 20 0.64 5.69 -12.42
N TYR A 21 0.41 6.97 -12.08
CA TYR A 21 -0.89 7.64 -12.28
C TYR A 21 -1.07 8.21 -13.70
N VAL A 22 0.00 8.38 -14.49
CA VAL A 22 -0.07 8.96 -15.84
C VAL A 22 -0.92 8.13 -16.82
N PRO A 23 -0.84 6.78 -16.84
CA PRO A 23 -1.68 5.94 -17.71
C PRO A 23 -3.16 5.98 -17.36
N ILE A 24 -3.52 6.37 -16.12
CA ILE A 24 -4.91 6.41 -15.64
C ILE A 24 -5.73 7.42 -16.45
N ASN A 25 -5.12 8.55 -16.83
CA ASN A 25 -5.77 9.55 -17.69
C ASN A 25 -6.15 9.02 -19.08
N LYS A 26 -5.59 7.89 -19.51
CA LYS A 26 -5.94 7.23 -20.79
C LYS A 26 -7.15 6.31 -20.67
N ILE A 27 -7.57 5.95 -19.44
CA ILE A 27 -8.70 5.04 -19.19
C ILE A 27 -9.94 5.88 -18.94
N LYS A 28 -10.74 6.09 -19.99
CA LYS A 28 -11.92 6.98 -19.95
C LYS A 28 -13.26 6.27 -19.76
N GLU A 29 -13.31 4.97 -20.05
CA GLU A 29 -14.57 4.21 -20.12
C GLU A 29 -14.82 3.31 -18.90
N TRP A 30 -13.85 3.21 -17.99
CA TRP A 30 -13.97 2.33 -16.83
C TRP A 30 -14.50 3.09 -15.62
N SER A 31 -15.31 2.41 -14.81
CA SER A 31 -15.58 2.88 -13.45
C SER A 31 -14.29 2.88 -12.64
N TRP A 32 -14.17 3.84 -11.72
CA TRP A 32 -13.00 3.96 -10.84
C TRP A 32 -12.71 2.68 -10.07
N GLU A 33 -13.77 2.01 -9.61
CA GLU A 33 -13.74 0.77 -8.84
C GLU A 33 -13.10 -0.36 -9.65
N ASN A 34 -13.51 -0.52 -10.91
CA ASN A 34 -12.96 -1.56 -11.80
C ASN A 34 -11.50 -1.27 -12.14
N PHE A 35 -11.18 0.00 -12.39
CA PHE A 35 -9.81 0.42 -12.65
C PHE A 35 -8.90 0.13 -11.44
N TRP A 36 -9.32 0.54 -10.24
CA TRP A 36 -8.57 0.36 -9.00
C TRP A 36 -8.35 -1.12 -8.68
N LEU A 37 -9.38 -1.95 -8.86
CA LEU A 37 -9.28 -3.40 -8.64
C LEU A 37 -8.29 -4.07 -9.59
N VAL A 38 -8.35 -3.73 -10.89
CA VAL A 38 -7.42 -4.31 -11.86
C VAL A 38 -6.00 -3.82 -11.61
N GLN A 39 -5.80 -2.53 -11.36
CA GLN A 39 -4.48 -1.99 -10.99
C GLN A 39 -3.93 -2.68 -9.74
N GLY A 40 -4.74 -2.77 -8.67
CA GLY A 40 -4.37 -3.40 -7.41
C GLY A 40 -4.03 -4.88 -7.57
N PHE A 41 -4.78 -5.62 -8.39
CA PHE A 41 -4.49 -7.02 -8.69
C PHE A 41 -3.10 -7.21 -9.32
N PHE A 42 -2.77 -6.41 -10.33
CA PHE A 42 -1.44 -6.50 -10.96
C PHE A 42 -0.33 -6.01 -10.03
N ALA A 43 -0.54 -4.88 -9.35
CA ALA A 43 0.47 -4.24 -8.51
C ALA A 43 0.78 -5.03 -7.23
N TRP A 44 -0.22 -5.64 -6.61
CA TRP A 44 -0.08 -6.29 -5.29
C TRP A 44 -0.07 -7.82 -5.34
N LEU A 45 -0.57 -8.43 -6.42
CA LEU A 45 -0.68 -9.88 -6.53
C LEU A 45 0.23 -10.42 -7.64
N VAL A 46 0.06 -9.97 -8.88
CA VAL A 46 0.80 -10.50 -10.03
C VAL A 46 2.29 -10.14 -9.97
N PHE A 47 2.63 -8.85 -9.92
CA PHE A 47 4.04 -8.44 -9.95
C PHE A 47 4.84 -8.90 -8.72
N PRO A 48 4.32 -8.83 -7.49
CA PRO A 48 5.04 -9.36 -6.34
C PRO A 48 5.23 -10.88 -6.41
N LEU A 49 4.24 -11.62 -6.89
CA LEU A 49 4.37 -13.07 -7.09
C LEU A 49 5.42 -13.39 -8.16
N LEU A 50 5.38 -12.71 -9.31
CA LEU A 50 6.39 -12.89 -10.35
C LEU A 50 7.79 -12.53 -9.83
N GLY A 51 7.93 -11.44 -9.08
CA GLY A 51 9.19 -11.06 -8.45
C GLY A 51 9.69 -12.12 -7.46
N ALA A 52 8.80 -12.68 -6.64
CA ALA A 52 9.13 -13.76 -5.72
C ALA A 52 9.57 -15.03 -6.46
N LEU A 53 8.89 -15.40 -7.56
CA LEU A 53 9.24 -16.55 -8.39
C LEU A 53 10.53 -16.35 -9.19
N LEU A 54 10.92 -15.10 -9.49
CA LEU A 54 12.21 -14.78 -10.08
C LEU A 54 13.35 -14.88 -9.05
N ALA A 55 13.07 -14.61 -7.78
CA ALA A 55 14.06 -14.62 -6.70
C ALA A 55 14.22 -15.99 -6.03
N SER A 56 13.19 -16.82 -6.01
CA SER A 56 13.18 -18.09 -5.26
C SER A 56 12.30 -19.14 -5.91
N SER A 57 12.57 -20.41 -5.62
CA SER A 57 11.78 -21.52 -6.16
C SER A 57 10.41 -21.63 -5.47
N LEU A 58 9.41 -22.14 -6.19
CA LEU A 58 8.06 -22.33 -5.63
C LEU A 58 8.04 -23.17 -4.33
N PRO A 59 8.81 -24.27 -4.19
CA PRO A 59 8.85 -25.03 -2.94
C PRO A 59 9.40 -24.25 -1.75
N GLU A 60 10.40 -23.40 -1.97
CA GLU A 60 10.97 -22.53 -0.92
C GLU A 60 9.98 -21.45 -0.49
N LEU A 61 9.24 -20.85 -1.44
CA LEU A 61 8.19 -19.88 -1.10
C LEU A 61 7.11 -20.53 -0.23
N ILE A 62 6.67 -21.73 -0.57
CA ILE A 62 5.67 -22.48 0.21
C ILE A 62 6.21 -22.83 1.61
N SER A 63 7.49 -23.20 1.71
CA SER A 63 8.09 -23.52 3.01
C SER A 63 8.18 -22.28 3.92
N ILE A 64 8.40 -21.09 3.36
CA ILE A 64 8.38 -19.82 4.12
C ILE A 64 6.99 -19.58 4.72
N TYR A 65 5.92 -19.71 3.94
CA TYR A 65 4.56 -19.57 4.46
C TYR A 65 4.22 -20.63 5.52
N GLY A 66 4.75 -21.85 5.38
CA GLY A 66 4.60 -22.92 6.36
C GLY A 66 5.39 -22.71 7.66
N SER A 67 6.53 -22.03 7.61
CA SER A 67 7.41 -21.82 8.77
C SER A 67 6.87 -20.83 9.81
N ALA A 68 6.02 -19.89 9.39
CA ALA A 68 5.46 -18.86 10.25
C ALA A 68 3.94 -18.66 9.99
N GLY A 69 3.17 -19.74 10.08
CA GLY A 69 1.75 -19.74 9.72
C GLY A 69 0.89 -18.69 10.45
N SER A 70 1.15 -18.42 11.73
CA SER A 70 0.43 -17.38 12.49
C SER A 70 0.70 -15.98 11.94
N ALA A 71 1.97 -15.65 11.67
CA ALA A 71 2.37 -14.38 11.09
C ALA A 71 1.85 -14.23 9.65
N ALA A 72 1.83 -15.31 8.87
CA ALA A 72 1.26 -15.31 7.53
C ALA A 72 -0.24 -14.96 7.56
N TRP A 73 -1.02 -15.56 8.47
CA TRP A 73 -2.43 -15.24 8.63
C TRP A 73 -2.67 -13.81 9.14
N GLN A 74 -1.82 -13.31 10.04
CA GLN A 74 -1.86 -11.91 10.46
C GLN A 74 -1.57 -10.97 9.29
N ALA A 75 -0.57 -11.26 8.46
CA ALA A 75 -0.24 -10.47 7.28
C ALA A 75 -1.39 -10.45 6.26
N VAL A 76 -2.06 -11.59 6.05
CA VAL A 76 -3.29 -11.66 5.24
C VAL A 76 -4.39 -10.78 5.84
N GLY A 77 -4.63 -10.89 7.16
CA GLY A 77 -5.65 -10.09 7.85
C GLY A 77 -5.39 -8.58 7.74
N TYR A 78 -4.18 -8.13 8.03
CA TYR A 78 -3.79 -6.74 7.87
C TYR A 78 -3.80 -6.28 6.41
N GLY A 79 -3.48 -7.16 5.47
CA GLY A 79 -3.59 -6.90 4.04
C GLY A 79 -5.03 -6.65 3.59
N VAL A 80 -5.99 -7.44 4.09
CA VAL A 80 -7.43 -7.23 3.83
C VAL A 80 -7.89 -5.90 4.42
N LEU A 81 -7.54 -5.60 5.67
CA LEU A 81 -7.87 -4.32 6.31
C LEU A 81 -7.29 -3.13 5.54
N TRP A 82 -6.04 -3.25 5.08
CA TRP A 82 -5.40 -2.24 4.25
C TRP A 82 -6.11 -2.06 2.90
N GLY A 83 -6.53 -3.13 2.24
CA GLY A 83 -7.29 -3.08 1.00
C GLY A 83 -8.64 -2.36 1.16
N VAL A 84 -9.37 -2.65 2.23
CA VAL A 84 -10.62 -1.93 2.58
C VAL A 84 -10.34 -0.44 2.85
N GLY A 85 -9.26 -0.13 3.57
CA GLY A 85 -8.81 1.24 3.79
C GLY A 85 -8.47 1.96 2.48
N GLY A 86 -7.76 1.30 1.56
CA GLY A 86 -7.39 1.86 0.25
C GLY A 86 -8.60 2.15 -0.65
N LEU A 87 -9.60 1.27 -0.66
CA LEU A 87 -10.86 1.48 -1.40
C LEU A 87 -11.63 2.70 -0.86
N THR A 88 -11.81 2.77 0.46
CA THR A 88 -12.53 3.87 1.11
C THR A 88 -11.77 5.20 1.01
N PHE A 89 -10.44 5.16 1.01
CA PHE A 89 -9.57 6.30 0.72
C PHE A 89 -9.76 6.81 -0.72
N GLY A 90 -9.77 5.92 -1.72
CA GLY A 90 -10.05 6.32 -3.11
C GLY A 90 -11.46 6.93 -3.27
N LEU A 91 -12.44 6.36 -2.56
CA LEU A 91 -13.81 6.86 -2.56
C LEU A 91 -13.93 8.24 -1.88
N SER A 92 -13.16 8.48 -0.80
CA SER A 92 -13.13 9.78 -0.14
C SER A 92 -12.58 10.87 -1.07
N MET A 93 -11.53 10.57 -1.86
CA MET A 93 -11.02 11.50 -2.89
C MET A 93 -12.07 11.80 -3.95
N ARG A 94 -12.89 10.81 -4.33
CA ARG A 94 -13.96 10.97 -5.31
C ARG A 94 -15.09 11.88 -4.81
N TYR A 95 -15.48 11.78 -3.54
CA TYR A 95 -16.60 12.56 -2.99
C TYR A 95 -16.21 13.90 -2.35
N LEU A 96 -15.06 13.95 -1.66
CA LEU A 96 -14.60 15.15 -0.94
C LEU A 96 -13.63 16.00 -1.77
N GLY A 97 -13.12 15.46 -2.89
CA GLY A 97 -12.04 16.04 -3.66
C GLY A 97 -10.66 15.79 -3.02
N ILE A 98 -9.60 16.03 -3.81
CA ILE A 98 -8.23 15.68 -3.43
C ILE A 98 -7.77 16.43 -2.18
N ALA A 99 -8.04 17.74 -2.08
CA ALA A 99 -7.55 18.56 -0.98
C ALA A 99 -8.12 18.15 0.38
N LEU A 100 -9.45 18.04 0.49
CA LEU A 100 -10.12 17.67 1.73
C LEU A 100 -9.94 16.18 2.05
N GLY A 101 -10.06 15.32 1.03
CA GLY A 101 -9.86 13.87 1.19
C GLY A 101 -8.47 13.52 1.72
N GLN A 102 -7.41 14.10 1.15
CA GLN A 102 -6.03 13.85 1.61
C GLN A 102 -5.80 14.39 3.02
N SER A 103 -6.27 15.60 3.31
CA SER A 103 -6.05 16.23 4.63
C SER A 103 -6.72 15.44 5.75
N VAL A 104 -7.98 15.03 5.56
CA VAL A 104 -8.72 14.26 6.58
C VAL A 104 -8.14 12.85 6.72
N ALA A 105 -7.88 12.17 5.62
CA ALA A 105 -7.40 10.79 5.68
C ALA A 105 -5.96 10.70 6.22
N LEU A 106 -5.03 11.53 5.75
CA LEU A 106 -3.66 11.53 6.28
C LEU A 106 -3.60 12.07 7.71
N GLY A 107 -4.42 13.08 8.05
CA GLY A 107 -4.52 13.62 9.40
C GLY A 107 -5.02 12.58 10.41
N THR A 108 -6.05 11.82 10.05
CA THR A 108 -6.54 10.72 10.90
C THR A 108 -5.55 9.57 10.98
N CYS A 109 -4.89 9.19 9.88
CA CYS A 109 -3.81 8.20 9.90
C CYS A 109 -2.65 8.61 10.81
N ALA A 110 -2.23 9.88 10.77
CA ALA A 110 -1.18 10.39 11.63
C ALA A 110 -1.61 10.41 13.11
N ALA A 111 -2.82 10.90 13.40
CA ALA A 111 -3.35 10.94 14.76
C ALA A 111 -3.48 9.52 15.36
N PHE A 112 -4.18 8.61 14.69
CA PHE A 112 -4.37 7.25 15.19
C PHE A 112 -3.09 6.42 15.16
N GLY A 113 -2.27 6.58 14.12
CA GLY A 113 -0.97 5.91 13.99
C GLY A 113 0.04 6.32 15.06
N THR A 114 -0.14 7.47 15.70
CA THR A 114 0.70 7.93 16.82
C THR A 114 0.07 7.60 18.17
N LEU A 115 -1.22 7.91 18.34
CA LEU A 115 -1.92 7.78 19.63
C LEU A 115 -2.19 6.32 20.01
N ILE A 116 -2.66 5.48 19.08
CA ILE A 116 -3.05 4.10 19.41
C ILE A 116 -1.83 3.28 19.86
N PRO A 117 -0.69 3.29 19.14
CA PRO A 117 0.49 2.58 19.61
C PRO A 117 0.95 3.07 20.98
N ALA A 118 1.06 4.40 21.17
CA ALA A 118 1.49 4.98 22.45
C ALA A 118 0.61 4.53 23.63
N MET A 119 -0.71 4.51 23.45
CA MET A 119 -1.65 4.03 24.48
C MET A 119 -1.50 2.52 24.75
N LEU A 120 -1.28 1.71 23.71
CA LEU A 120 -1.15 0.25 23.85
C LEU A 120 0.21 -0.16 24.44
N THR A 121 1.28 0.58 24.15
CA THR A 121 2.63 0.30 24.65
C THR A 121 2.93 1.00 25.98
N GLY A 122 2.04 1.88 26.46
CA GLY A 122 2.20 2.58 27.73
C GLY A 122 3.36 3.58 27.75
N THR A 123 3.82 4.03 26.58
CA THR A 123 4.86 5.04 26.44
C THR A 123 4.21 6.41 26.33
N ASP A 124 4.64 7.35 27.16
CA ASP A 124 4.22 8.76 27.08
C ASP A 124 4.54 9.33 25.68
N LEU A 125 3.58 10.09 25.13
CA LEU A 125 3.65 10.76 23.81
C LEU A 125 4.68 11.87 23.77
#